data_AF-A0A5N4CR40-F1
#
_entry.id   AF-A0A5N4CR40-F1
#
_cell.length_a   1.000
_cell.length_b   1.000
_cell.length_c   1.000
_cell.angle_alpha   90.00
_cell.angle_beta   90.00
_cell.angle_gamma   90.00
#
_symmetry.space_group_name_H-M   'P 1'
#
loop_
_entity.id
_entity.type
_entity.pdbx_description
1 polymer ?
#
loop_
_entity_poly.entity_id
_entity_poly.type
_entity_poly.pdbx_seq_one_letter_code
_entity_poly.pdbx_strand_id
1 'polypeptide(L)'
;MLPPKSHALLCLCSCLALVHPFDWQDLNPIAQIKLSDLMFDYTDKGTFLRLYYPSQDDNRSDTLWIPNKEYFWGLSKFLGTHWMMGKILSFFFGKISVALESKKNTGKQRATIYSAVGIDLASYGFIVAAVEHRDESASATYYFRDQTAAETGNKTWLYIRTLKQGDEEFPLRNEQVRQRAKECSQALNWILDLDQGKPAKNVLDLEFGVEQLKDTIDKDKIAVMGHSFGGATVVQTLSEDQRFRCGIALDAWMLPVGDEVCSRIPQPLFFINSERFQYPSNIKKMKKCYLPDRERKMITIRGSVHQNFADFTFVTGKIIGCMFTLKGDVDSNVAIGLSNKASLAFLQKHLGLQKDFNQWDSFIEGEDANLIPGTNIDTTNQHATLQNSTGTEK
;
A
#
# COMPACT_ATOMS: atom_id res chain seq x y z
N MET A 1 -22.50 10.63 -6.57
CA MET A 1 -21.50 11.73 -6.52
C MET A 1 -20.55 11.50 -5.34
N LEU A 2 -19.45 12.27 -5.27
CA LEU A 2 -18.48 12.26 -4.15
C LEU A 2 -18.92 13.19 -2.98
N PRO A 3 -18.50 12.93 -1.72
CA PRO A 3 -18.75 13.84 -0.61
C PRO A 3 -17.94 15.15 -0.71
N PRO A 4 -18.51 16.33 -0.36
CA PRO A 4 -17.86 17.64 -0.57
C PRO A 4 -16.55 17.91 0.20
N LYS A 5 -16.16 17.05 1.14
CA LYS A 5 -14.87 17.11 1.87
C LYS A 5 -14.42 15.70 2.20
N SER A 6 -13.49 15.18 1.43
CA SER A 6 -12.95 13.82 1.55
C SER A 6 -11.43 13.86 1.74
N HIS A 7 -10.89 12.93 2.54
CA HIS A 7 -9.49 12.95 2.97
C HIS A 7 -8.62 12.11 2.04
N ALA A 8 -7.54 12.67 1.49
CA ALA A 8 -6.70 11.98 0.50
C ALA A 8 -5.58 11.16 1.17
N LEU A 9 -5.60 9.84 0.94
CA LEU A 9 -4.50 8.94 1.33
C LEU A 9 -3.89 8.28 0.09
N LEU A 10 -2.56 8.25 0.01
CA LEU A 10 -1.84 7.47 -0.99
C LEU A 10 -1.43 6.10 -0.42
N CYS A 11 -1.71 4.98 -1.11
CA CYS A 11 -1.42 3.59 -0.65
C CYS A 11 -0.70 2.75 -1.73
N LEU A 12 0.02 1.66 -1.39
CA LEU A 12 0.96 1.02 -2.34
C LEU A 12 1.30 -0.50 -2.23
N CYS A 13 1.66 -1.09 -3.39
CA CYS A 13 1.99 -2.50 -3.77
C CYS A 13 3.06 -3.27 -2.93
N SER A 14 3.23 -4.63 -2.89
CA SER A 14 2.63 -5.85 -3.55
C SER A 14 2.75 -7.15 -2.64
N CYS A 15 2.35 -8.44 -2.86
CA CYS A 15 2.40 -9.37 -4.04
C CYS A 15 1.29 -10.49 -4.24
N LEU A 16 1.25 -11.61 -3.49
CA LEU A 16 0.61 -12.94 -3.87
C LEU A 16 -0.60 -13.42 -2.83
N ALA A 17 -2.89 -14.00 -2.99
CA ALA A 17 -4.23 -13.93 -3.76
C ALA A 17 -5.45 -14.72 -3.15
N LEU A 18 -6.70 -14.15 -3.15
CA LEU A 18 -8.11 -14.71 -2.99
C LEU A 18 -9.01 -14.16 -1.84
N VAL A 19 -10.13 -13.46 -2.08
CA VAL A 19 -11.04 -13.01 -1.00
C VAL A 19 -12.28 -13.90 -0.87
N HIS A 20 -12.63 -14.35 0.35
CA HIS A 20 -13.95 -14.88 0.68
C HIS A 20 -14.94 -13.72 0.94
N PRO A 21 -16.23 -13.84 0.60
CA PRO A 21 -17.22 -12.80 0.91
C PRO A 21 -17.37 -12.68 2.44
N PHE A 22 -16.94 -11.55 2.99
CA PHE A 22 -17.15 -11.21 4.40
C PHE A 22 -18.43 -10.41 4.57
N ASP A 23 -19.23 -10.82 5.55
CA ASP A 23 -20.48 -10.18 5.92
C ASP A 23 -20.18 -9.12 7.00
N TRP A 24 -20.20 -7.84 6.64
CA TRP A 24 -19.89 -6.72 7.54
C TRP A 24 -21.07 -6.37 8.43
N GLN A 25 -21.45 -7.32 9.29
CA GLN A 25 -22.30 -7.02 10.44
C GLN A 25 -21.47 -6.24 11.49
N ASP A 26 -22.10 -5.28 12.16
CA ASP A 26 -21.54 -4.37 13.20
C ASP A 26 -20.89 -3.02 12.78
N LEU A 27 -21.18 -2.47 11.59
CA LEU A 27 -20.97 -1.03 11.31
C LEU A 27 -22.17 -0.41 10.58
N ASN A 28 -22.60 0.79 11.02
CA ASN A 28 -23.66 1.55 10.34
C ASN A 28 -23.19 2.00 8.94
N PRO A 29 -23.94 1.71 7.85
CA PRO A 29 -23.48 1.98 6.49
C PRO A 29 -23.61 3.47 6.12
N ILE A 30 -22.51 4.22 6.22
CA ILE A 30 -22.47 5.65 5.89
C ILE A 30 -22.14 5.92 4.40
N ALA A 31 -21.47 4.99 3.70
CA ALA A 31 -21.22 5.07 2.26
C ALA A 31 -21.02 3.69 1.62
N GLN A 32 -21.40 3.54 0.35
CA GLN A 32 -20.98 2.42 -0.50
C GLN A 32 -19.66 2.77 -1.17
N ILE A 33 -18.76 1.80 -1.34
CA ILE A 33 -17.43 2.06 -1.92
C ILE A 33 -17.39 1.70 -3.39
N LYS A 34 -16.82 2.61 -4.20
CA LYS A 34 -16.55 2.39 -5.62
C LYS A 34 -15.05 2.48 -5.89
N LEU A 35 -14.63 1.79 -6.96
CA LEU A 35 -13.26 1.74 -7.44
C LEU A 35 -13.18 2.37 -8.84
N SER A 36 -12.00 2.86 -9.21
CA SER A 36 -11.70 3.30 -10.58
C SER A 36 -10.21 3.20 -10.88
N ASP A 37 -9.84 2.89 -12.11
CA ASP A 37 -8.45 2.95 -12.57
C ASP A 37 -8.24 4.26 -13.34
N LEU A 38 -7.26 5.05 -12.91
CA LEU A 38 -6.90 6.32 -13.54
C LEU A 38 -5.47 6.23 -14.09
N MET A 39 -5.31 6.40 -15.40
CA MET A 39 -4.01 6.60 -16.05
C MET A 39 -3.98 7.99 -16.70
N PHE A 40 -3.00 8.81 -16.31
CA PHE A 40 -2.80 10.17 -16.80
C PHE A 40 -1.37 10.33 -17.32
N ASP A 41 -1.27 10.78 -18.57
CA ASP A 41 -0.20 10.37 -19.51
C ASP A 41 -0.16 8.85 -19.74
N TYR A 42 0.00 8.44 -21.00
CA TYR A 42 0.02 7.04 -21.41
C TYR A 42 1.41 6.40 -21.31
N THR A 43 2.48 7.20 -21.18
CA THR A 43 3.86 6.70 -21.12
C THR A 43 4.19 5.98 -19.80
N ASP A 44 5.38 5.36 -19.74
CA ASP A 44 5.92 4.79 -18.50
C ASP A 44 6.35 5.86 -17.46
N LYS A 45 6.31 7.15 -17.84
CA LYS A 45 6.49 8.29 -16.93
C LYS A 45 5.15 8.92 -16.51
N GLY A 46 4.04 8.41 -17.03
CA GLY A 46 2.70 8.75 -16.61
C GLY A 46 2.35 8.20 -15.23
N THR A 47 1.23 8.69 -14.68
CA THR A 47 0.67 8.21 -13.42
C THR A 47 -0.45 7.24 -13.72
N PHE A 48 -0.31 5.96 -13.34
CA PHE A 48 -1.42 5.02 -13.30
C PHE A 48 -1.60 4.47 -11.87
N LEU A 49 -2.79 4.73 -11.34
CA LEU A 49 -3.25 4.43 -9.97
C LEU A 49 -4.68 3.86 -9.98
N ARG A 50 -5.10 3.34 -8.83
CA ARG A 50 -6.46 2.90 -8.53
C ARG A 50 -7.06 3.72 -7.40
N LEU A 51 -8.19 4.37 -7.66
CA LEU A 51 -8.95 5.12 -6.68
C LEU A 51 -9.94 4.20 -5.96
N TYR A 52 -9.99 4.27 -4.63
CA TYR A 52 -11.08 3.77 -3.78
C TYR A 52 -11.75 4.99 -3.15
N TYR A 53 -13.08 5.08 -3.19
CA TYR A 53 -13.76 6.30 -2.73
C TYR A 53 -15.20 6.06 -2.27
N PRO A 54 -15.75 6.93 -1.39
CA PRO A 54 -17.14 6.88 -0.96
C PRO A 54 -18.07 7.28 -2.11
N SER A 55 -19.17 6.57 -2.28
CA SER A 55 -20.18 6.82 -3.30
C SER A 55 -21.58 6.83 -2.70
N GLN A 56 -22.44 7.63 -3.33
CA GLN A 56 -23.85 7.82 -2.96
C GLN A 56 -24.82 7.03 -3.85
N ASP A 57 -24.34 6.36 -4.91
CA ASP A 57 -25.20 5.73 -5.91
C ASP A 57 -25.26 4.21 -5.69
N ASP A 58 -26.48 3.67 -5.52
CA ASP A 58 -26.82 2.24 -5.40
C ASP A 58 -26.50 1.37 -6.64
N ASN A 59 -25.52 1.80 -7.45
CA ASN A 59 -24.94 1.09 -8.59
C ASN A 59 -23.45 0.79 -8.35
N ARG A 60 -23.09 0.31 -7.15
CA ARG A 60 -22.90 -1.13 -6.90
C ARG A 60 -22.30 -1.97 -8.07
N SER A 61 -21.03 -2.42 -7.98
CA SER A 61 -20.21 -2.95 -9.11
C SER A 61 -19.24 -4.12 -8.81
N ASP A 62 -19.43 -5.27 -9.49
CA ASP A 62 -18.51 -6.43 -9.51
C ASP A 62 -17.09 -6.06 -9.99
N THR A 63 -16.08 -6.13 -9.11
CA THR A 63 -14.71 -5.69 -9.41
C THR A 63 -13.72 -6.85 -9.45
N LEU A 64 -13.06 -7.09 -10.60
CA LEU A 64 -12.15 -8.23 -10.80
C LEU A 64 -10.81 -8.02 -10.05
N TRP A 65 -10.49 -8.91 -9.10
CA TRP A 65 -9.47 -8.64 -8.08
C TRP A 65 -8.02 -8.73 -8.59
N ILE A 66 -7.70 -9.61 -9.54
CA ILE A 66 -6.53 -9.44 -10.44
C ILE A 66 -7.01 -9.46 -11.90
N PRO A 67 -6.81 -8.37 -12.67
CA PRO A 67 -7.58 -8.12 -13.89
C PRO A 67 -6.95 -8.61 -15.20
N ASN A 68 -5.65 -8.92 -15.23
CA ASN A 68 -4.93 -9.34 -16.44
C ASN A 68 -4.02 -10.53 -16.12
N LYS A 69 -3.83 -11.45 -17.07
CA LYS A 69 -3.03 -12.68 -16.92
C LYS A 69 -1.53 -12.39 -16.67
N GLU A 70 -1.05 -11.27 -17.20
CA GLU A 70 0.34 -10.82 -17.13
C GLU A 70 0.78 -10.50 -15.70
N TYR A 71 -0.13 -10.02 -14.84
CA TYR A 71 0.16 -9.89 -13.41
C TYR A 71 0.55 -11.24 -12.81
N PHE A 72 -0.19 -12.33 -13.08
CA PHE A 72 0.16 -13.68 -12.60
C PHE A 72 1.49 -14.20 -13.18
N TRP A 73 1.87 -13.78 -14.39
CA TRP A 73 3.16 -14.14 -14.99
C TRP A 73 4.34 -13.42 -14.32
N GLY A 74 4.23 -12.11 -14.12
CA GLY A 74 5.22 -11.32 -13.38
C GLY A 74 5.35 -11.73 -11.91
N LEU A 75 4.25 -12.23 -11.35
CA LEU A 75 4.15 -12.71 -9.97
C LEU A 75 4.73 -14.13 -9.81
N SER A 76 4.61 -14.97 -10.84
CA SER A 76 5.37 -16.22 -10.96
C SER A 76 6.88 -15.95 -11.09
N LYS A 77 7.28 -14.93 -11.86
CA LYS A 77 8.67 -14.44 -11.95
C LYS A 77 9.19 -13.92 -10.60
N PHE A 78 8.39 -13.18 -9.83
CA PHE A 78 8.72 -12.72 -8.48
C PHE A 78 9.05 -13.87 -7.52
N LEU A 79 8.32 -14.99 -7.58
CA LEU A 79 8.65 -16.20 -6.80
C LEU A 79 9.87 -16.98 -7.31
N GLY A 80 10.49 -16.60 -8.43
CA GLY A 80 11.50 -17.44 -9.10
C GLY A 80 10.92 -18.75 -9.66
N THR A 81 9.61 -18.82 -9.90
CA THR A 81 8.94 -20.04 -10.40
C THR A 81 8.89 -20.09 -11.93
N HIS A 82 8.87 -21.29 -12.49
CA HIS A 82 8.68 -21.51 -13.93
C HIS A 82 7.32 -20.97 -14.40
N TRP A 83 7.27 -20.35 -15.59
CA TRP A 83 6.13 -19.59 -16.13
C TRP A 83 4.78 -20.32 -16.14
N MET A 84 4.77 -21.66 -16.14
CA MET A 84 3.55 -22.46 -15.99
C MET A 84 2.84 -22.21 -14.65
N MET A 85 3.57 -21.85 -13.59
CA MET A 85 2.97 -21.42 -12.32
C MET A 85 2.10 -20.17 -12.52
N GLY A 86 2.51 -19.23 -13.37
CA GLY A 86 1.68 -18.08 -13.75
C GLY A 86 0.33 -18.47 -14.39
N LYS A 87 0.27 -19.59 -15.13
CA LYS A 87 -1.00 -20.16 -15.62
C LYS A 87 -1.83 -20.79 -14.50
N ILE A 88 -1.19 -21.51 -13.58
CA ILE A 88 -1.84 -22.15 -12.42
C ILE A 88 -2.46 -21.09 -11.50
N LEU A 89 -1.69 -20.07 -11.14
CA LEU A 89 -2.14 -18.90 -10.39
C LEU A 89 -3.31 -18.19 -11.11
N SER A 90 -3.20 -17.96 -12.42
CA SER A 90 -4.28 -17.36 -13.21
C SER A 90 -5.54 -18.23 -13.31
N PHE A 91 -5.44 -19.55 -13.18
CA PHE A 91 -6.59 -20.46 -13.19
C PHE A 91 -7.35 -20.43 -11.87
N PHE A 92 -6.64 -20.52 -10.73
CA PHE A 92 -7.26 -20.46 -9.40
C PHE A 92 -7.76 -19.05 -9.05
N PHE A 93 -7.00 -18.01 -9.40
CA PHE A 93 -7.23 -16.67 -8.88
C PHE A 93 -7.81 -15.66 -9.90
N GLY A 94 -7.69 -15.93 -11.21
CA GLY A 94 -8.13 -15.02 -12.27
C GLY A 94 -9.65 -14.91 -12.50
N LYS A 95 -10.46 -15.47 -11.61
CA LYS A 95 -11.94 -15.37 -11.60
C LYS A 95 -12.50 -14.70 -10.35
N ILE A 96 -11.64 -14.25 -9.45
CA ILE A 96 -12.03 -13.74 -8.14
C ILE A 96 -12.38 -12.28 -8.29
N SER A 97 -13.60 -11.91 -7.89
CA SER A 97 -13.98 -10.52 -7.70
C SER A 97 -13.78 -10.12 -6.24
N VAL A 98 -13.41 -8.86 -5.98
CA VAL A 98 -13.75 -8.26 -4.70
C VAL A 98 -15.25 -8.02 -4.72
N ALA A 99 -15.95 -8.56 -3.73
CA ALA A 99 -17.39 -8.37 -3.56
C ALA A 99 -17.71 -6.97 -3.02
N LEU A 100 -17.35 -5.95 -3.79
CA LEU A 100 -18.02 -4.66 -3.72
C LEU A 100 -19.40 -4.88 -4.32
N GLU A 101 -20.44 -4.71 -3.50
CA GLU A 101 -21.80 -5.14 -3.81
C GLU A 101 -22.23 -4.76 -5.24
N SER A 102 -22.88 -5.65 -6.01
CA SER A 102 -23.82 -5.25 -7.08
C SER A 102 -23.69 -5.94 -8.43
N LYS A 103 -23.93 -5.16 -9.53
CA LYS A 103 -23.97 -5.60 -10.94
C LYS A 103 -24.34 -4.47 -11.91
N LYS A 104 -23.49 -4.19 -12.90
CA LYS A 104 -23.81 -4.31 -14.34
C LYS A 104 -22.54 -4.21 -15.19
N ASN A 105 -22.54 -4.86 -16.36
CA ASN A 105 -21.39 -4.88 -17.26
C ASN A 105 -21.37 -3.68 -18.22
N THR A 106 -20.31 -2.87 -18.19
CA THR A 106 -19.79 -2.21 -19.41
C THR A 106 -18.28 -1.98 -19.36
N GLY A 107 -17.69 -1.72 -18.18
CA GLY A 107 -16.23 -1.76 -17.95
C GLY A 107 -15.78 -2.76 -16.89
N LYS A 108 -14.72 -3.55 -17.15
CA LYS A 108 -14.09 -4.41 -16.12
C LYS A 108 -13.27 -3.58 -15.14
N GLN A 109 -13.92 -3.13 -14.07
CA GLN A 109 -13.27 -2.55 -12.90
C GLN A 109 -12.35 -3.57 -12.24
N ARG A 110 -11.33 -3.09 -11.53
CA ARG A 110 -10.14 -3.84 -11.12
C ARG A 110 -9.82 -3.54 -9.65
N ALA A 111 -9.22 -4.47 -8.90
CA ALA A 111 -8.72 -4.20 -7.53
C ALA A 111 -7.18 -4.23 -7.46
N THR A 112 -6.58 -3.51 -6.49
CA THR A 112 -5.21 -3.79 -6.05
C THR A 112 -5.24 -4.84 -4.95
N ILE A 113 -4.12 -5.53 -4.75
CA ILE A 113 -3.89 -6.52 -3.70
C ILE A 113 -3.74 -5.93 -2.26
N TYR A 114 -4.29 -4.73 -2.05
CA TYR A 114 -4.48 -4.03 -0.77
C TYR A 114 -5.91 -3.45 -0.70
N SER A 115 -6.85 -4.07 -1.41
CA SER A 115 -8.26 -3.66 -1.42
C SER A 115 -8.88 -3.72 -0.02
N ALA A 116 -8.47 -4.64 0.86
CA ALA A 116 -8.92 -4.67 2.26
C ALA A 116 -8.59 -3.36 3.01
N VAL A 117 -7.40 -2.79 2.81
CA VAL A 117 -7.00 -1.50 3.40
C VAL A 117 -7.69 -0.34 2.69
N GLY A 118 -7.70 -0.35 1.35
CA GLY A 118 -8.27 0.74 0.54
C GLY A 118 -9.79 0.89 0.70
N ILE A 119 -10.53 -0.20 0.83
CA ILE A 119 -12.00 -0.21 0.98
C ILE A 119 -12.39 0.19 2.41
N ASP A 120 -11.72 -0.36 3.42
CA ASP A 120 -12.04 -0.05 4.83
C ASP A 120 -11.81 1.45 5.11
N LEU A 121 -10.66 2.00 4.73
CA LEU A 121 -10.38 3.43 4.85
C LEU A 121 -11.36 4.28 4.01
N ALA A 122 -11.75 3.83 2.82
CA ALA A 122 -12.78 4.54 2.05
C ALA A 122 -14.15 4.53 2.76
N SER A 123 -14.53 3.47 3.47
CA SER A 123 -15.77 3.38 4.26
C SER A 123 -15.86 4.46 5.34
N TYR A 124 -14.70 4.87 5.89
CA TYR A 124 -14.60 5.93 6.89
C TYR A 124 -14.60 7.37 6.31
N GLY A 125 -14.59 7.52 4.98
CA GLY A 125 -14.67 8.80 4.27
C GLY A 125 -13.35 9.30 3.67
N PHE A 126 -12.41 8.40 3.39
CA PHE A 126 -11.17 8.73 2.67
C PHE A 126 -11.31 8.47 1.17
N ILE A 127 -10.63 9.26 0.35
CA ILE A 127 -10.31 8.93 -1.04
C ILE A 127 -8.91 8.30 -0.99
N VAL A 128 -8.81 7.01 -1.28
CA VAL A 128 -7.53 6.27 -1.27
C VAL A 128 -7.05 6.08 -2.70
N ALA A 129 -5.94 6.71 -3.04
CA ALA A 129 -5.28 6.55 -4.34
C ALA A 129 -4.14 5.53 -4.21
N ALA A 130 -4.42 4.29 -4.63
CA ALA A 130 -3.45 3.20 -4.67
C ALA A 130 -2.62 3.26 -5.95
N VAL A 131 -1.40 3.80 -5.88
CA VAL A 131 -0.50 3.90 -7.03
C VAL A 131 -0.05 2.48 -7.48
N GLU A 132 0.33 2.34 -8.75
CA GLU A 132 1.10 1.20 -9.25
C GLU A 132 2.41 1.75 -9.85
N HIS A 133 3.56 1.12 -9.60
CA HIS A 133 4.88 1.73 -9.83
C HIS A 133 5.61 1.29 -11.10
N ARG A 134 6.38 2.20 -11.71
CA ARG A 134 7.12 1.99 -12.99
C ARG A 134 8.64 1.89 -12.78
N ASP A 135 9.04 1.60 -11.54
CA ASP A 135 10.44 1.46 -11.09
C ASP A 135 11.00 0.03 -11.26
N GLU A 136 10.25 -0.86 -11.92
CA GLU A 136 10.51 -2.31 -11.97
C GLU A 136 10.46 -3.05 -10.61
N SER A 137 9.86 -2.50 -9.55
CA SER A 137 9.58 -3.25 -8.30
C SER A 137 8.28 -4.06 -8.37
N ALA A 138 7.27 -3.57 -9.10
CA ALA A 138 6.00 -4.25 -9.28
C ALA A 138 6.19 -5.57 -10.05
N SER A 139 5.52 -6.64 -9.60
CA SER A 139 5.54 -7.97 -10.26
C SER A 139 5.27 -7.86 -11.76
N ALA A 140 4.22 -7.12 -12.13
CA ALA A 140 4.05 -6.54 -13.45
C ALA A 140 3.34 -5.18 -13.32
N THR A 141 3.49 -4.34 -14.34
CA THR A 141 2.71 -3.11 -14.60
C THR A 141 2.61 -2.92 -16.12
N TYR A 142 1.74 -2.05 -16.61
CA TYR A 142 1.69 -1.70 -18.03
C TYR A 142 1.57 -0.19 -18.26
N TYR A 143 1.92 0.19 -19.50
CA TYR A 143 1.75 1.52 -20.08
C TYR A 143 1.45 1.37 -21.60
N PHE A 144 1.35 2.47 -22.34
CA PHE A 144 1.24 2.47 -23.80
C PHE A 144 2.38 3.29 -24.43
N ARG A 145 2.88 2.86 -25.58
CA ARG A 145 4.06 3.50 -26.22
C ARG A 145 3.72 4.83 -26.89
N ASP A 146 2.48 4.96 -27.32
CA ASP A 146 1.95 6.05 -28.14
C ASP A 146 0.42 6.10 -28.01
N GLN A 147 -0.17 7.19 -28.50
CA GLN A 147 -1.62 7.42 -28.45
C GLN A 147 -2.43 6.32 -29.17
N THR A 148 -1.93 5.80 -30.29
CA THR A 148 -2.58 4.72 -31.05
C THR A 148 -2.61 3.41 -30.25
N ALA A 149 -1.53 3.10 -29.53
CA ALA A 149 -1.46 1.96 -28.63
C ALA A 149 -2.41 2.10 -27.43
N ALA A 150 -2.64 3.32 -26.93
CA ALA A 150 -3.66 3.58 -25.91
C ALA A 150 -5.08 3.36 -26.45
N GLU A 151 -5.42 3.98 -27.58
CA GLU A 151 -6.75 3.89 -28.21
C GLU A 151 -7.11 2.46 -28.67
N THR A 152 -6.12 1.67 -29.08
CA THR A 152 -6.30 0.24 -29.40
C THR A 152 -6.17 -0.69 -28.19
N GLY A 153 -5.90 -0.16 -26.99
CA GLY A 153 -5.75 -0.93 -25.76
C GLY A 153 -4.52 -1.85 -25.71
N ASN A 154 -3.53 -1.61 -26.59
CA ASN A 154 -2.32 -2.41 -26.82
C ASN A 154 -1.23 -2.15 -25.76
N LYS A 155 -1.39 -2.79 -24.61
CA LYS A 155 -0.55 -2.63 -23.42
C LYS A 155 0.89 -3.11 -23.63
N THR A 156 1.86 -2.24 -23.39
CA THR A 156 3.26 -2.65 -23.18
C THR A 156 3.47 -2.95 -21.70
N TRP A 157 3.87 -4.19 -21.41
CA TRP A 157 4.09 -4.69 -20.05
C TRP A 157 5.54 -4.53 -19.61
N LEU A 158 5.72 -4.02 -18.39
CA LEU A 158 6.96 -4.08 -17.63
C LEU A 158 6.81 -5.14 -16.53
N TYR A 159 7.90 -5.82 -16.19
CA TYR A 159 7.92 -6.93 -15.25
C TYR A 159 9.07 -6.76 -14.26
N ILE A 160 8.87 -7.16 -13.00
CA ILE A 160 9.83 -6.96 -11.90
C ILE A 160 11.30 -7.22 -12.30
N ARG A 161 12.20 -6.29 -11.97
CA ARG A 161 13.64 -6.48 -12.08
C ARG A 161 14.15 -7.31 -10.90
N THR A 162 14.44 -8.58 -11.20
CA THR A 162 15.26 -9.46 -10.37
C THR A 162 16.72 -8.98 -10.42
N LEU A 163 17.41 -9.03 -9.28
CA LEU A 163 18.85 -8.77 -9.21
C LEU A 163 19.61 -9.74 -10.13
N LYS A 164 20.56 -9.22 -10.90
CA LYS A 164 21.50 -9.97 -11.72
C LYS A 164 22.78 -10.26 -10.96
N GLN A 165 23.57 -11.21 -11.44
CA GLN A 165 24.93 -11.40 -10.94
C GLN A 165 25.76 -10.12 -11.21
N GLY A 166 26.19 -9.45 -10.14
CA GLY A 166 26.88 -8.17 -10.20
C GLY A 166 26.01 -6.92 -10.01
N ASP A 167 24.68 -7.03 -9.88
CA ASP A 167 23.86 -5.91 -9.39
C ASP A 167 24.12 -5.73 -7.87
N GLU A 168 24.54 -4.53 -7.45
CA GLU A 168 24.48 -4.15 -6.03
C GLU A 168 23.03 -3.84 -5.63
N GLU A 169 22.51 -4.49 -4.58
CA GLU A 169 21.11 -4.30 -4.21
C GLU A 169 20.83 -2.89 -3.69
N PHE A 170 21.62 -2.35 -2.75
CA PHE A 170 21.29 -1.06 -2.12
C PHE A 170 21.18 0.11 -3.12
N PRO A 171 22.14 0.33 -4.05
CA PRO A 171 22.02 1.39 -5.06
C PRO A 171 20.74 1.24 -5.91
N LEU A 172 20.45 0.04 -6.42
CA LEU A 172 19.24 -0.21 -7.22
C LEU A 172 17.97 0.06 -6.42
N ARG A 173 17.88 -0.43 -5.18
CA ARG A 173 16.70 -0.19 -4.33
C ARG A 173 16.57 1.27 -3.91
N ASN A 174 17.67 2.00 -3.75
CA ASN A 174 17.64 3.43 -3.42
C ASN A 174 17.24 4.30 -4.61
N GLU A 175 17.67 3.96 -5.83
CA GLU A 175 17.14 4.57 -7.07
C GLU A 175 15.63 4.33 -7.18
N GLN A 176 15.20 3.06 -7.01
CA GLN A 176 13.79 2.68 -6.98
C GLN A 176 12.99 3.46 -5.93
N VAL A 177 13.43 3.54 -4.66
CA VAL A 177 12.63 4.23 -3.63
C VAL A 177 12.43 5.73 -3.91
N ARG A 178 13.42 6.38 -4.55
CA ARG A 178 13.32 7.78 -4.99
C ARG A 178 12.39 7.95 -6.20
N GLN A 179 12.45 7.06 -7.19
CA GLN A 179 11.44 7.04 -8.27
C GLN A 179 10.04 6.86 -7.69
N ARG A 180 9.86 5.95 -6.74
CA ARG A 180 8.58 5.67 -6.10
C ARG A 180 8.04 6.87 -5.30
N ALA A 181 8.89 7.63 -4.62
CA ALA A 181 8.51 8.87 -3.92
C ALA A 181 8.11 10.00 -4.90
N LYS A 182 8.84 10.12 -6.02
CA LYS A 182 8.45 11.01 -7.13
C LYS A 182 7.09 10.62 -7.71
N GLU A 183 6.85 9.34 -7.97
CA GLU A 183 5.56 8.84 -8.46
C GLU A 183 4.41 9.10 -7.45
N CYS A 184 4.69 9.03 -6.14
CA CYS A 184 3.72 9.42 -5.11
C CYS A 184 3.35 10.92 -5.19
N SER A 185 4.38 11.77 -5.31
CA SER A 185 4.23 13.22 -5.41
C SER A 185 3.54 13.64 -6.72
N GLN A 186 3.74 12.89 -7.80
CA GLN A 186 3.11 13.07 -9.11
C GLN A 186 1.65 12.62 -9.10
N ALA A 187 1.31 11.53 -8.42
CA ALA A 187 -0.08 11.13 -8.19
C ALA A 187 -0.85 12.18 -7.37
N LEU A 188 -0.21 12.75 -6.33
CA LEU A 188 -0.79 13.86 -5.58
C LEU A 188 -1.00 15.11 -6.45
N ASN A 189 -0.08 15.42 -7.37
CA ASN A 189 -0.26 16.52 -8.33
C ASN A 189 -1.54 16.32 -9.16
N TRP A 190 -1.74 15.14 -9.75
CA TRP A 190 -2.95 14.85 -10.53
C TRP A 190 -4.24 14.98 -9.70
N ILE A 191 -4.25 14.49 -8.46
CA ILE A 191 -5.42 14.60 -7.57
C ILE A 191 -5.73 16.06 -7.24
N LEU A 192 -4.72 16.87 -6.90
CA LEU A 192 -4.90 18.29 -6.60
C LEU A 192 -5.26 19.11 -7.85
N ASP A 193 -4.84 18.69 -9.04
CA ASP A 193 -5.16 19.34 -10.30
C ASP A 193 -6.59 19.04 -10.76
N LEU A 194 -7.07 17.81 -10.57
CA LEU A 194 -8.47 17.42 -10.76
C LEU A 194 -9.39 18.14 -9.76
N ASP A 195 -8.96 18.29 -8.52
CA ASP A 195 -9.68 19.05 -7.49
C ASP A 195 -9.85 20.54 -7.87
N GLN A 196 -8.84 21.14 -8.50
CA GLN A 196 -8.94 22.49 -9.11
C GLN A 196 -9.84 22.54 -10.36
N GLY A 197 -10.35 21.40 -10.83
CA GLY A 197 -11.16 21.30 -12.05
C GLY A 197 -10.35 21.43 -13.35
N LYS A 198 -9.03 21.16 -13.33
CA LYS A 198 -8.24 21.11 -14.56
C LYS A 198 -8.66 19.90 -15.41
N PRO A 199 -8.84 20.06 -16.74
CA PRO A 199 -9.24 18.96 -17.60
C PRO A 199 -8.11 17.92 -17.73
N ALA A 200 -8.43 16.65 -17.47
CA ALA A 200 -7.52 15.53 -17.67
C ALA A 200 -8.27 14.34 -18.29
N LYS A 201 -7.75 13.78 -19.38
CA LYS A 201 -8.32 12.57 -19.98
C LYS A 201 -7.74 11.33 -19.30
N ASN A 202 -8.58 10.48 -18.72
CA ASN A 202 -8.18 9.14 -18.30
C ASN A 202 -7.89 8.30 -19.55
N VAL A 203 -6.64 7.82 -19.69
CA VAL A 203 -6.18 7.02 -20.84
C VAL A 203 -6.93 5.68 -20.94
N LEU A 204 -7.54 5.21 -19.86
CA LEU A 204 -8.23 3.90 -19.80
C LEU A 204 -9.72 3.93 -20.22
N ASP A 205 -10.26 5.10 -20.55
CA ASP A 205 -11.63 5.31 -21.06
C ASP A 205 -12.72 4.58 -20.24
N LEU A 206 -12.66 4.73 -18.91
CA LEU A 206 -13.60 4.13 -17.97
C LEU A 206 -14.70 5.13 -17.57
N GLU A 207 -15.89 4.61 -17.22
CA GLU A 207 -17.12 5.33 -16.82
C GLU A 207 -16.97 6.34 -15.66
N PHE A 208 -15.80 6.42 -15.00
CA PHE A 208 -15.53 7.39 -13.96
C PHE A 208 -15.20 8.76 -14.57
N GLY A 209 -16.20 9.64 -14.63
CA GLY A 209 -15.98 11.07 -14.84
C GLY A 209 -15.10 11.64 -13.73
N VAL A 210 -13.88 12.03 -14.08
CA VAL A 210 -12.84 12.56 -13.15
C VAL A 210 -13.20 13.93 -12.61
N GLU A 211 -14.13 14.64 -13.27
CA GLU A 211 -14.71 15.91 -12.87
C GLU A 211 -15.39 15.84 -11.50
N GLN A 212 -15.81 14.65 -11.07
CA GLN A 212 -16.37 14.41 -9.73
C GLN A 212 -15.39 14.70 -8.59
N LEU A 213 -14.08 14.74 -8.85
CA LEU A 213 -13.06 15.06 -7.85
C LEU A 213 -12.93 16.57 -7.60
N LYS A 214 -13.53 17.42 -8.44
CA LYS A 214 -13.47 18.88 -8.33
C LYS A 214 -14.06 19.36 -6.99
N ASP A 215 -13.32 20.22 -6.29
CA ASP A 215 -13.67 20.78 -4.97
C ASP A 215 -13.98 19.71 -3.88
N THR A 216 -13.33 18.53 -3.93
CA THR A 216 -13.57 17.43 -2.96
C THR A 216 -12.43 17.18 -1.97
N ILE A 217 -11.21 17.66 -2.25
CA ILE A 217 -9.99 17.27 -1.54
C ILE A 217 -9.64 18.28 -0.43
N ASP A 218 -9.62 17.81 0.81
CA ASP A 218 -9.12 18.59 1.95
C ASP A 218 -7.58 18.66 1.91
N LYS A 219 -7.06 19.75 1.32
CA LYS A 219 -5.63 19.94 0.98
C LYS A 219 -4.71 19.98 2.19
N ASP A 220 -5.24 20.29 3.38
CA ASP A 220 -4.47 20.30 4.64
C ASP A 220 -4.43 18.92 5.32
N LYS A 221 -5.06 17.90 4.73
CA LYS A 221 -5.28 16.57 5.32
C LYS A 221 -4.89 15.43 4.38
N ILE A 222 -3.69 15.54 3.82
CA ILE A 222 -3.08 14.55 2.92
C ILE A 222 -2.12 13.65 3.71
N ALA A 223 -2.19 12.33 3.51
CA ALA A 223 -1.26 11.36 4.12
C ALA A 223 -0.73 10.34 3.11
N VAL A 224 0.34 9.62 3.50
CA VAL A 224 0.93 8.53 2.69
C VAL A 224 1.10 7.27 3.55
N MET A 225 0.67 6.13 3.02
CA MET A 225 0.75 4.81 3.65
C MET A 225 1.33 3.80 2.64
N GLY A 226 2.01 2.75 3.13
CA GLY A 226 2.51 1.72 2.24
C GLY A 226 3.07 0.53 3.00
N HIS A 227 2.98 -0.65 2.39
CA HIS A 227 3.44 -1.91 2.98
C HIS A 227 4.80 -2.35 2.44
N SER A 228 5.64 -2.95 3.28
CA SER A 228 6.93 -3.54 2.90
C SER A 228 7.86 -2.50 2.28
N PHE A 229 8.28 -2.66 1.02
CA PHE A 229 8.98 -1.63 0.25
C PHE A 229 8.15 -0.33 0.17
N GLY A 230 6.81 -0.40 0.16
CA GLY A 230 5.93 0.77 0.30
C GLY A 230 6.12 1.53 1.61
N GLY A 231 6.49 0.85 2.71
CA GLY A 231 6.85 1.51 3.96
C GLY A 231 8.14 2.33 3.86
N ALA A 232 9.13 1.88 3.06
CA ALA A 232 10.28 2.71 2.72
C ALA A 232 9.91 3.89 1.81
N THR A 233 8.93 3.73 0.91
CA THR A 233 8.40 4.84 0.10
C THR A 233 7.64 5.87 0.93
N VAL A 234 6.93 5.48 2.01
CA VAL A 234 6.39 6.43 3.00
C VAL A 234 7.51 7.31 3.57
N VAL A 235 8.59 6.68 4.06
CA VAL A 235 9.75 7.36 4.65
C VAL A 235 10.44 8.29 3.65
N GLN A 236 10.62 7.85 2.40
CA GLN A 236 11.22 8.67 1.34
C GLN A 236 10.30 9.84 0.92
N THR A 237 9.00 9.59 0.75
CA THR A 237 8.03 10.61 0.31
C THR A 237 7.89 11.72 1.33
N LEU A 238 7.78 11.41 2.63
CA LEU A 238 7.72 12.43 3.68
C LEU A 238 8.98 13.30 3.73
N SER A 239 10.15 12.75 3.38
CA SER A 239 11.42 13.48 3.28
C SER A 239 11.53 14.38 2.04
N GLU A 240 10.69 14.20 1.02
CA GLU A 240 10.80 14.89 -0.27
C GLU A 240 9.61 15.82 -0.57
N ASP A 241 8.42 15.53 -0.01
CA ASP A 241 7.19 16.30 -0.23
C ASP A 241 6.48 16.62 1.10
N GLN A 242 6.48 17.91 1.47
CA GLN A 242 5.92 18.43 2.72
C GLN A 242 4.39 18.62 2.70
N ARG A 243 3.72 18.32 1.57
CA ARG A 243 2.25 18.34 1.48
C ARG A 243 1.63 17.15 2.20
N PHE A 244 2.30 16.00 2.19
CA PHE A 244 1.96 14.87 3.05
C PHE A 244 2.23 15.26 4.51
N ARG A 245 1.20 15.17 5.35
CA ARG A 245 1.17 15.72 6.72
C ARG A 245 1.60 14.72 7.78
N CYS A 246 1.37 13.44 7.53
CA CYS A 246 1.84 12.30 8.30
C CYS A 246 1.93 11.06 7.40
N GLY A 247 2.53 9.98 7.89
CA GLY A 247 2.53 8.70 7.16
C GLY A 247 2.60 7.46 8.03
N ILE A 248 2.18 6.34 7.43
CA ILE A 248 2.03 5.04 8.09
C ILE A 248 2.74 3.95 7.28
N ALA A 249 3.86 3.48 7.80
CA ALA A 249 4.72 2.49 7.17
C ALA A 249 4.39 1.10 7.71
N LEU A 250 3.59 0.32 6.95
CA LEU A 250 3.20 -1.04 7.31
C LEU A 250 4.39 -1.98 7.04
N ASP A 251 4.87 -2.67 8.05
CA ASP A 251 5.93 -3.68 8.04
C ASP A 251 7.15 -3.30 7.18
N ALA A 252 7.64 -2.08 7.35
CA ALA A 252 8.49 -1.43 6.37
C ALA A 252 9.83 -2.16 6.15
N TRP A 253 10.17 -2.44 4.89
CA TRP A 253 11.48 -2.95 4.50
C TRP A 253 12.44 -1.78 4.30
N MET A 254 13.28 -1.49 5.29
CA MET A 254 14.10 -0.27 5.36
C MET A 254 15.43 -0.36 4.60
N LEU A 255 15.78 -1.50 3.98
CA LEU A 255 16.98 -1.62 3.15
C LEU A 255 17.13 -0.46 2.12
N PRO A 256 16.09 -0.10 1.34
CA PRO A 256 16.17 0.92 0.29
C PRO A 256 16.40 2.35 0.79
N VAL A 257 16.05 2.62 2.05
CA VAL A 257 16.11 3.97 2.64
C VAL A 257 17.56 4.36 2.92
N GLY A 258 17.98 5.51 2.42
CA GLY A 258 19.29 6.09 2.74
C GLY A 258 19.38 6.53 4.21
N ASP A 259 20.55 6.41 4.82
CA ASP A 259 20.77 6.78 6.23
C ASP A 259 20.49 8.27 6.50
N GLU A 260 20.57 9.11 5.47
CA GLU A 260 20.34 10.55 5.50
C GLU A 260 18.86 10.97 5.45
N VAL A 261 17.94 10.03 5.20
CA VAL A 261 16.52 10.33 4.92
C VAL A 261 15.74 10.55 6.22
N CYS A 262 15.98 9.72 7.25
CA CYS A 262 15.25 9.77 8.52
C CYS A 262 15.32 11.13 9.25
N SER A 263 16.41 11.89 9.09
CA SER A 263 16.59 13.20 9.73
C SER A 263 15.79 14.33 9.09
N ARG A 264 15.31 14.13 7.86
CA ARG A 264 14.61 15.14 7.03
C ARG A 264 13.09 15.10 7.17
N ILE A 265 12.54 14.25 8.04
CA ILE A 265 11.10 14.00 8.17
C ILE A 265 10.55 14.74 9.40
N PRO A 266 10.02 15.98 9.26
CA PRO A 266 9.35 16.67 10.36
C PRO A 266 7.98 16.07 10.70
N GLN A 267 7.30 15.44 9.75
CA GLN A 267 5.95 14.90 9.92
C GLN A 267 5.89 13.73 10.93
N PRO A 268 4.75 13.50 11.60
CA PRO A 268 4.49 12.27 12.35
C PRO A 268 4.59 11.02 11.46
N LEU A 269 5.22 9.96 12.00
CA LEU A 269 5.43 8.69 11.29
C LEU A 269 5.14 7.49 12.22
N PHE A 270 4.27 6.60 11.76
CA PHE A 270 3.88 5.37 12.46
C PHE A 270 4.44 4.14 11.74
N PHE A 271 5.03 3.20 12.48
CA PHE A 271 5.39 1.87 11.97
C PHE A 271 4.44 0.81 12.54
N ILE A 272 3.73 0.06 11.70
CA ILE A 272 2.86 -1.05 12.12
C ILE A 272 3.46 -2.34 11.57
N ASN A 273 4.12 -3.12 12.41
CA ASN A 273 4.96 -4.25 12.01
C ASN A 273 4.26 -5.60 12.19
N SER A 274 4.67 -6.61 11.41
CA SER A 274 4.37 -8.00 11.75
C SER A 274 5.41 -8.55 12.73
N GLU A 275 5.06 -9.59 13.48
CA GLU A 275 5.98 -10.18 14.46
C GLU A 275 7.09 -11.01 13.79
N ARG A 276 6.80 -11.61 12.62
CA ARG A 276 7.66 -12.60 11.96
C ARG A 276 8.49 -12.08 10.78
N PHE A 277 8.22 -10.89 10.25
CA PHE A 277 9.02 -10.30 9.17
C PHE A 277 10.26 -9.54 9.66
N GLN A 278 10.17 -8.93 10.84
CA GLN A 278 11.17 -7.97 11.30
C GLN A 278 12.48 -8.63 11.75
N TYR A 279 13.58 -7.89 11.63
CA TYR A 279 14.92 -8.33 12.02
C TYR A 279 15.78 -7.16 12.55
N PRO A 280 16.81 -7.40 13.39
CA PRO A 280 17.47 -6.35 14.17
C PRO A 280 18.04 -5.17 13.37
N SER A 281 18.63 -5.41 12.19
CA SER A 281 19.16 -4.33 11.34
C SER A 281 18.06 -3.49 10.67
N ASN A 282 16.90 -4.08 10.36
CA ASN A 282 15.74 -3.37 9.85
C ASN A 282 15.13 -2.47 10.94
N ILE A 283 14.93 -3.02 12.14
CA ILE A 283 14.49 -2.27 13.32
C ILE A 283 15.51 -1.19 13.70
N LYS A 284 16.83 -1.43 13.59
CA LYS A 284 17.85 -0.40 13.81
C LYS A 284 17.71 0.76 12.81
N LYS A 285 17.37 0.51 11.55
CA LYS A 285 17.01 1.58 10.58
C LYS A 285 15.72 2.31 10.96
N MET A 286 14.65 1.62 11.38
CA MET A 286 13.44 2.30 11.88
C MET A 286 13.74 3.21 13.08
N LYS A 287 14.56 2.73 14.03
CA LYS A 287 14.98 3.50 15.21
C LYS A 287 15.84 4.72 14.85
N LYS A 288 16.53 4.78 13.69
CA LYS A 288 17.18 6.02 13.20
C LYS A 288 16.19 7.16 12.88
N CYS A 289 14.92 6.84 12.64
CA CYS A 289 13.87 7.85 12.44
C CYS A 289 13.34 8.43 13.76
N TYR A 290 13.74 7.90 14.92
CA TYR A 290 13.41 8.45 16.23
C TYR A 290 14.44 9.52 16.62
N LEU A 291 14.02 10.78 16.52
CA LEU A 291 14.81 11.96 16.91
C LEU A 291 14.02 12.79 17.93
N PRO A 292 14.69 13.62 18.75
CA PRO A 292 14.02 14.64 19.54
C PRO A 292 13.06 15.48 18.70
N ASP A 293 11.95 15.91 19.30
CA ASP A 293 10.93 16.78 18.69
C ASP A 293 10.27 16.21 17.41
N ARG A 294 10.30 14.88 17.23
CA ARG A 294 9.61 14.16 16.14
C ARG A 294 8.65 13.12 16.72
N GLU A 295 7.35 13.30 16.47
CA GLU A 295 6.33 12.29 16.83
C GLU A 295 6.58 11.00 16.04
N ARG A 296 6.80 9.91 16.78
CA ARG A 296 7.07 8.58 16.23
C ARG A 296 6.35 7.54 17.05
N LYS A 297 5.69 6.61 16.37
CA LYS A 297 5.01 5.47 16.98
C LYS A 297 5.45 4.18 16.30
N MET A 298 5.41 3.08 17.03
CA MET A 298 5.67 1.75 16.51
C MET A 298 4.87 0.74 17.31
N ILE A 299 4.23 -0.20 16.63
CA ILE A 299 3.61 -1.39 17.22
C ILE A 299 3.99 -2.63 16.40
N THR A 300 3.96 -3.79 17.04
CA THR A 300 4.02 -5.10 16.37
C THR A 300 2.72 -5.86 16.64
N ILE A 301 2.11 -6.44 15.61
CA ILE A 301 0.93 -7.31 15.73
C ILE A 301 1.41 -8.74 16.05
N ARG A 302 1.02 -9.28 17.20
CA ARG A 302 1.41 -10.63 17.67
C ARG A 302 0.94 -11.72 16.71
N GLY A 303 1.73 -12.79 16.60
CA GLY A 303 1.46 -13.95 15.76
C GLY A 303 1.47 -13.70 14.25
N SER A 304 1.58 -12.45 13.79
CA SER A 304 1.40 -12.08 12.39
C SER A 304 2.64 -12.30 11.51
N VAL A 305 2.40 -12.41 10.21
CA VAL A 305 3.41 -12.53 9.15
C VAL A 305 3.28 -11.37 8.16
N HIS A 306 4.30 -11.16 7.33
CA HIS A 306 4.35 -10.07 6.35
C HIS A 306 3.09 -9.92 5.48
N GLN A 307 2.48 -11.03 5.07
CA GLN A 307 1.30 -11.03 4.22
C GLN A 307 -0.01 -10.65 4.94
N ASN A 308 -0.01 -10.47 6.27
CA ASN A 308 -1.19 -10.01 7.03
C ASN A 308 -1.66 -8.60 6.63
N PHE A 309 -0.80 -7.77 6.03
CA PHE A 309 -1.14 -6.41 5.57
C PHE A 309 -1.61 -6.34 4.11
N ALA A 310 -1.40 -7.38 3.33
CA ALA A 310 -1.93 -7.50 1.97
C ALA A 310 -3.31 -8.18 2.01
N ASP A 311 -4.07 -8.07 0.91
CA ASP A 311 -5.29 -8.88 0.69
C ASP A 311 -5.02 -10.38 0.83
N PHE A 312 -3.76 -10.76 0.79
CA PHE A 312 -3.29 -12.11 0.69
C PHE A 312 -3.26 -12.94 1.97
N THR A 313 -3.74 -12.39 3.08
CA THR A 313 -3.99 -13.19 4.27
C THR A 313 -5.38 -13.85 4.27
N PHE A 314 -6.40 -13.31 3.59
CA PHE A 314 -7.78 -13.81 3.62
C PHE A 314 -8.04 -15.14 2.87
N VAL A 315 -6.99 -15.78 2.34
CA VAL A 315 -7.10 -16.26 0.94
C VAL A 315 -6.84 -17.72 0.66
N THR A 316 -6.22 -18.38 1.60
CA THR A 316 -5.89 -19.78 1.51
C THR A 316 -6.47 -20.41 2.75
N GLY A 317 -7.16 -21.55 2.58
CA GLY A 317 -7.64 -22.32 3.74
C GLY A 317 -6.47 -22.52 4.71
N LYS A 318 -6.72 -22.36 6.02
CA LYS A 318 -5.70 -22.09 7.06
C LYS A 318 -4.40 -22.88 6.89
N ILE A 319 -4.50 -24.18 6.60
CA ILE A 319 -3.38 -25.10 6.31
C ILE A 319 -2.45 -24.55 5.20
N ILE A 320 -3.00 -24.25 4.02
CA ILE A 320 -2.23 -23.74 2.87
C ILE A 320 -1.68 -22.34 3.18
N GLY A 321 -2.45 -21.50 3.89
CA GLY A 321 -2.03 -20.15 4.23
C GLY A 321 -0.86 -20.10 5.20
N CYS A 322 -0.84 -20.96 6.22
CA CYS A 322 0.32 -21.08 7.10
C CYS A 322 1.52 -21.73 6.38
N MET A 323 1.28 -22.74 5.53
CA MET A 323 2.35 -23.43 4.78
C MET A 323 3.12 -22.53 3.81
N PHE A 324 2.46 -21.51 3.23
CA PHE A 324 3.09 -20.51 2.36
C PHE A 324 3.36 -19.16 3.04
N THR A 325 3.27 -19.08 4.38
CA THR A 325 3.50 -17.85 5.18
C THR A 325 2.61 -16.66 4.75
N LEU A 326 1.40 -16.98 4.28
CA LEU A 326 0.33 -16.05 3.91
C LEU A 326 -0.55 -15.69 5.13
N LYS A 327 -0.64 -16.62 6.09
CA LYS A 327 -1.34 -16.47 7.38
C LYS A 327 -0.38 -16.69 8.54
N GLY A 328 -0.50 -15.86 9.56
CA GLY A 328 0.15 -16.05 10.86
C GLY A 328 -0.64 -16.97 11.79
N ASP A 329 -0.33 -16.89 13.08
CA ASP A 329 -1.07 -17.58 14.15
C ASP A 329 -2.35 -16.80 14.50
N VAL A 330 -2.26 -15.46 14.46
CA VAL A 330 -3.38 -14.53 14.58
C VAL A 330 -4.29 -14.61 13.35
N ASP A 331 -5.59 -14.42 13.54
CA ASP A 331 -6.52 -14.37 12.42
C ASP A 331 -6.27 -13.16 11.51
N SER A 332 -6.49 -13.37 10.21
CA SER A 332 -6.34 -12.37 9.15
C SER A 332 -7.16 -11.11 9.38
N ASN A 333 -8.40 -11.25 9.85
CA ASN A 333 -9.33 -10.14 10.05
C ASN A 333 -9.02 -9.38 11.34
N VAL A 334 -8.57 -10.08 12.38
CA VAL A 334 -8.06 -9.47 13.62
C VAL A 334 -6.81 -8.64 13.31
N ALA A 335 -5.85 -9.18 12.56
CA ALA A 335 -4.63 -8.48 12.19
C ALA A 335 -4.90 -7.22 11.35
N ILE A 336 -5.71 -7.31 10.29
CA ILE A 336 -6.03 -6.13 9.46
C ILE A 336 -6.89 -5.12 10.24
N GLY A 337 -7.82 -5.59 11.07
CA GLY A 337 -8.67 -4.74 11.89
C GLY A 337 -7.89 -3.92 12.91
N LEU A 338 -6.88 -4.52 13.56
CA LEU A 338 -5.95 -3.79 14.44
C LEU A 338 -5.11 -2.78 13.66
N SER A 339 -4.52 -3.21 12.53
CA SER A 339 -3.74 -2.34 11.64
C SER A 339 -4.54 -1.10 11.19
N ASN A 340 -5.77 -1.30 10.73
CA ASN A 340 -6.60 -0.24 10.20
C ASN A 340 -7.15 0.68 11.30
N LYS A 341 -7.60 0.13 12.44
CA LYS A 341 -8.10 0.93 13.56
C LYS A 341 -7.01 1.80 14.19
N ALA A 342 -5.81 1.25 14.40
CA ALA A 342 -4.64 2.02 14.81
C ALA A 342 -4.26 3.09 13.77
N SER A 343 -4.37 2.77 12.48
CA SER A 343 -4.13 3.73 11.39
C SER A 343 -5.15 4.87 11.38
N LEU A 344 -6.44 4.58 11.56
CA LEU A 344 -7.53 5.57 11.61
C LEU A 344 -7.37 6.53 12.78
N ALA A 345 -7.03 6.02 13.97
CA ALA A 345 -6.71 6.84 15.15
C ALA A 345 -5.50 7.75 14.89
N PHE A 346 -4.40 7.22 14.33
CA PHE A 346 -3.21 8.00 13.98
C PHE A 346 -3.49 9.07 12.91
N LEU A 347 -4.28 8.75 11.88
CA LEU A 347 -4.75 9.70 10.87
C LEU A 347 -5.63 10.79 11.51
N GLN A 348 -6.51 10.44 12.44
CA GLN A 348 -7.30 11.43 13.18
C GLN A 348 -6.43 12.39 13.98
N LYS A 349 -5.52 11.85 14.80
CA LYS A 349 -4.59 12.61 15.66
C LYS A 349 -3.73 13.60 14.88
N HIS A 350 -3.32 13.26 13.64
CA HIS A 350 -2.35 14.06 12.88
C HIS A 350 -2.90 14.80 11.66
N LEU A 351 -4.12 14.51 11.23
CA LEU A 351 -4.86 15.30 10.21
C LEU A 351 -5.98 16.15 10.83
N GLY A 352 -6.23 16.06 12.14
CA GLY A 352 -7.27 16.84 12.83
C GLY A 352 -8.70 16.44 12.42
N LEU A 353 -8.92 15.14 12.16
CA LEU A 353 -10.20 14.63 11.67
C LEU A 353 -11.31 14.80 12.73
N GLN A 354 -12.48 15.26 12.29
CA GLN A 354 -13.66 15.36 13.13
C GLN A 354 -14.49 14.08 12.99
N LYS A 355 -14.02 13.04 13.68
CA LYS A 355 -14.50 11.65 13.68
C LYS A 355 -14.27 11.05 15.08
N ASP A 356 -14.73 9.83 15.32
CA ASP A 356 -14.62 9.14 16.61
C ASP A 356 -13.48 8.09 16.64
N PHE A 357 -12.48 8.18 15.76
CA PHE A 357 -11.42 7.16 15.64
C PHE A 357 -10.44 7.18 16.82
N ASN A 358 -10.43 8.25 17.62
CA ASN A 358 -9.73 8.32 18.91
C ASN A 358 -10.22 7.26 19.91
N GLN A 359 -11.36 6.61 19.68
CA GLN A 359 -11.78 5.41 20.42
C GLN A 359 -10.76 4.24 20.32
N TRP A 360 -9.82 4.31 19.36
CA TRP A 360 -8.74 3.34 19.15
C TRP A 360 -7.34 3.93 19.41
N ASP A 361 -7.22 5.09 20.09
CA ASP A 361 -5.92 5.72 20.40
C ASP A 361 -5.00 4.76 21.18
N SER A 362 -5.55 3.89 22.03
CA SER A 362 -4.80 2.87 22.79
C SER A 362 -4.06 1.89 21.87
N PHE A 363 -4.59 1.61 20.67
CA PHE A 363 -3.92 0.75 19.69
C PHE A 363 -2.67 1.42 19.09
N ILE A 364 -2.58 2.76 19.09
CA ILE A 364 -1.37 3.48 18.65
C ILE A 364 -0.20 3.22 19.61
N GLU A 365 -0.50 3.08 20.90
CA GLU A 365 0.47 2.80 21.96
C GLU A 365 0.75 1.28 22.12
N GLY A 366 -0.02 0.43 21.43
CA GLY A 366 0.12 -1.04 21.48
C GLY A 366 -0.68 -1.71 22.59
N GLU A 367 -1.69 -1.04 23.15
CA GLU A 367 -2.54 -1.53 24.23
C GLU A 367 -3.71 -2.40 23.70
N ASP A 368 -3.37 -3.60 23.22
CA ASP A 368 -4.31 -4.70 22.98
C ASP A 368 -3.63 -6.05 23.26
N ALA A 369 -4.39 -7.09 23.58
CA ALA A 369 -3.88 -8.43 23.83
C ALA A 369 -3.05 -9.01 22.66
N ASN A 370 -3.35 -8.59 21.42
CA ASN A 370 -2.68 -9.00 20.19
C ASN A 370 -1.62 -7.98 19.72
N LEU A 371 -1.32 -6.94 20.49
CA LEU A 371 -0.32 -5.93 20.15
C LEU A 371 0.90 -5.98 21.09
N ILE A 372 2.01 -5.45 20.58
CA ILE A 372 3.25 -5.17 21.31
C ILE A 372 3.57 -3.69 21.13
N PRO A 373 3.69 -2.91 22.22
CA PRO A 373 4.27 -1.56 22.17
C PRO A 373 5.69 -1.62 21.60
N GLY A 374 5.98 -0.84 20.55
CA GLY A 374 7.25 -0.93 19.84
C GLY A 374 7.39 -2.23 19.06
N THR A 375 8.29 -3.11 19.52
CA THR A 375 8.64 -4.36 18.82
C THR A 375 9.20 -5.39 19.80
N ASN A 376 9.01 -6.67 19.47
CA ASN A 376 9.62 -7.83 20.13
C ASN A 376 11.16 -7.91 19.98
N ILE A 377 11.79 -7.08 19.13
CA ILE A 377 13.22 -7.20 18.79
C ILE A 377 14.09 -6.23 19.60
N ASP A 378 14.94 -6.81 20.44
CA ASP A 378 16.09 -6.12 21.02
C ASP A 378 17.12 -5.73 19.94
N THR A 379 17.69 -4.54 20.10
CA THR A 379 18.72 -3.98 19.22
C THR A 379 19.98 -3.54 19.97
N THR A 380 20.07 -3.79 21.28
CA THR A 380 21.20 -3.34 22.13
C THR A 380 22.45 -4.20 21.95
N ASN A 381 22.29 -5.53 21.89
CA ASN A 381 23.40 -6.47 22.03
C ASN A 381 24.36 -6.61 20.82
N GLN A 382 24.04 -6.05 19.64
CA GLN A 382 24.85 -6.24 18.43
C GLN A 382 26.16 -5.40 18.36
N HIS A 383 26.46 -4.56 19.36
CA HIS A 383 27.75 -3.86 19.40
C HIS A 383 28.91 -4.74 19.89
N ALA A 384 28.63 -5.81 20.65
CA ALA A 384 29.68 -6.68 21.21
C ALA A 384 30.40 -7.51 20.13
N THR A 385 29.69 -7.97 19.09
CA THR A 385 30.23 -8.91 18.09
C THR A 385 31.23 -8.26 17.14
N LEU A 386 31.19 -6.94 16.96
CA LEU A 386 32.06 -6.19 16.03
C LEU A 386 33.36 -5.66 16.66
N GLN A 387 33.52 -5.73 17.98
CA GLN A 387 34.80 -5.38 18.64
C GLN A 387 35.70 -6.61 18.88
N ASN A 388 35.13 -7.82 18.90
CA ASN A 388 35.87 -9.05 19.17
C ASN A 388 36.54 -9.67 17.93
N SER A 389 36.43 -9.06 16.74
CA SER A 389 37.05 -9.55 15.49
C SER A 389 38.32 -8.79 15.08
N THR A 390 38.88 -7.95 15.97
CA THR A 390 40.12 -7.19 15.73
C THR A 390 41.11 -7.38 16.88
N GLY A 391 41.65 -8.59 17.01
CA GLY A 391 42.67 -8.93 17.99
C GLY A 391 43.19 -10.35 17.80
N THR A 392 44.53 -10.53 17.81
CA THR A 392 45.26 -11.73 17.37
C THR A 392 45.02 -12.12 15.89
N GLU A 393 45.99 -12.68 15.15
CA GLU A 393 47.26 -13.31 15.57
C GLU A 393 48.52 -12.42 15.31
N LYS A 394 49.71 -13.02 15.46
CA LYS A 394 51.05 -12.41 15.26
C LYS A 394 51.84 -13.22 14.24
#